data_AF-A0A5U8V951-F1
#
_entry.id   AF-A0A5U8V951-F1
#
_cell.length_a   1.000
_cell.length_b   1.000
_cell.length_c   1.000
_cell.angle_alpha   90.00
_cell.angle_beta   90.00
_cell.angle_gamma   90.00
#
_symmetry.space_group_name_H-M   'P 1'
#
loop_
_entity.id
_entity.type
_entity.pdbx_description
1 polymer ?
#
loop_
_entity_poly.entity_id
_entity_poly.type
_entity_poly.pdbx_seq_one_letter_code
_entity_poly.pdbx_strand_id
1 'polypeptide(L)'
;ISALSGSDLRVVSDDTQQRIDALPHQPFDTRKFEYHFPTVIAAKLAIADDLAIPLARMSDEDRAFIDSILTETLNRSEVLARIRDYFRSRQSGEDHAG
;
A
#
# COMPACT_ATOMS: atom_id res chain seq x y z
N ILE A 1 35.89 23.62 -21.43
CA ILE A 1 34.47 23.33 -21.14
C ILE A 1 34.27 23.66 -19.67
N SER A 2 33.69 24.82 -19.35
CA SER A 2 33.51 25.29 -17.97
C SER A 2 32.03 25.46 -17.71
N ALA A 3 31.45 24.54 -16.93
CA ALA A 3 30.06 24.64 -16.47
C ALA A 3 29.84 23.76 -15.24
N LEU A 4 30.21 24.26 -14.05
CA LEU A 4 29.47 24.05 -12.80
C LEU A 4 30.07 24.93 -11.69
N SER A 5 29.80 26.23 -11.70
CA SER A 5 29.98 27.04 -10.50
C SER A 5 28.77 26.74 -9.61
N GLY A 6 28.92 25.78 -8.69
CA GLY A 6 27.89 25.46 -7.71
C GLY A 6 27.61 26.69 -6.85
N SER A 7 26.45 27.30 -7.03
CA SER A 7 25.94 28.33 -6.15
C SER A 7 25.73 27.70 -4.78
N ASP A 8 26.45 28.21 -3.77
CA ASP A 8 26.30 27.84 -2.37
C ASP A 8 24.88 28.26 -1.91
N LEU A 9 23.98 27.29 -1.75
CA LEU A 9 22.65 27.52 -1.21
C LEU A 9 22.76 27.78 0.29
N ARG A 10 22.93 29.05 0.66
CA ARG A 10 22.81 29.47 2.06
C ARG A 10 21.35 29.49 2.49
N VAL A 11 21.01 28.68 3.49
CA VAL A 11 19.73 28.79 4.20
C VAL A 11 19.76 30.11 4.96
N VAL A 12 19.05 31.13 4.45
CA VAL A 12 18.85 32.39 5.17
C VAL A 12 17.82 32.11 6.25
N SER A 13 18.25 32.10 7.51
CA SER A 13 17.39 32.10 8.69
C SER A 13 16.69 33.46 8.83
N ASP A 14 15.88 33.82 7.85
CA ASP A 14 15.09 35.05 7.90
C ASP A 14 13.80 34.75 8.66
N ASP A 15 13.72 35.15 9.93
CA ASP A 15 12.50 35.39 10.74
C ASP A 15 11.34 34.37 10.65
N THR A 16 11.58 33.19 10.09
CA THR A 16 10.55 32.22 9.72
C THR A 16 9.93 31.60 10.96
N GLN A 17 10.64 31.60 12.09
CA GLN A 17 10.12 31.13 13.37
C GLN A 17 8.87 31.91 13.83
N GLN A 18 8.80 33.24 13.63
CA GLN A 18 7.58 34.00 13.98
C GLN A 18 6.42 33.77 13.01
N ARG A 19 6.69 33.32 11.77
CA ARG A 19 5.66 33.01 10.77
C ARG A 19 5.05 31.62 10.93
N ILE A 20 5.79 30.66 11.52
CA ILE A 20 5.32 29.27 11.74
C ILE A 20 4.23 29.21 12.82
N ASP A 21 4.26 30.09 13.82
CA ASP A 21 3.22 30.18 14.85
C ASP A 21 1.88 30.74 14.34
N ALA A 22 1.90 31.48 13.22
CA ALA A 22 0.70 32.05 12.58
C ALA A 22 0.11 31.16 11.47
N LEU A 23 0.77 30.06 11.11
CA LEU A 23 0.26 29.13 10.11
C LEU A 23 -0.78 28.20 10.75
N PRO A 24 -1.96 28.04 10.16
CA PRO A 24 -2.93 27.07 10.64
C PRO A 24 -2.36 25.66 10.51
N HIS A 25 -2.10 25.01 11.65
CA HIS A 25 -1.64 23.63 11.72
C HIS A 25 -2.84 22.69 11.58
N GLN A 26 -3.08 22.19 10.37
CA GLN A 26 -4.08 21.15 10.13
C GLN A 26 -3.40 19.77 10.17
N PRO A 27 -3.84 18.83 11.03
CA PRO A 27 -3.38 17.46 10.98
C PRO A 27 -3.66 16.84 9.61
N PHE A 28 -2.72 16.06 9.09
CA PHE A 28 -2.94 15.29 7.87
C PHE A 28 -4.05 14.27 8.10
N ASP A 29 -5.06 14.27 7.22
CA ASP A 29 -6.12 13.26 7.25
C ASP A 29 -5.62 11.99 6.54
N THR A 30 -5.08 11.06 7.33
CA THR A 30 -4.50 9.80 6.82
C THR A 30 -5.53 8.93 6.09
N ARG A 31 -6.82 9.07 6.41
CA ARG A 31 -7.91 8.30 5.80
C ARG A 31 -8.19 8.72 4.36
N LYS A 32 -7.92 10.00 4.00
CA LYS A 32 -8.05 10.48 2.62
C LYS A 32 -6.99 9.92 1.68
N PHE A 33 -5.88 9.44 2.23
CA PHE A 33 -4.77 8.88 1.45
C PHE A 33 -4.76 7.35 1.45
N GLU A 34 -5.81 6.73 1.98
CA GLU A 34 -5.90 5.28 1.95
C GLU A 34 -6.04 4.81 0.49
N TYR A 35 -5.07 4.03 0.04
CA TYR A 35 -5.00 3.62 -1.35
C TYR A 35 -6.07 2.58 -1.63
N HIS A 36 -6.93 2.91 -2.58
CA HIS A 36 -7.93 1.99 -3.12
C HIS A 36 -7.51 1.54 -4.51
N PHE A 37 -7.73 0.27 -4.82
CA PHE A 37 -7.55 -0.21 -6.17
C PHE A 37 -8.53 0.49 -7.11
N PRO A 38 -8.06 1.01 -8.25
CA PRO A 38 -8.93 1.72 -9.18
C PRO A 38 -9.96 0.80 -9.85
N THR A 39 -9.66 -0.50 -9.94
CA THR A 39 -10.55 -1.53 -10.50
C THR A 39 -10.32 -2.87 -9.81
N VAL A 40 -11.31 -3.78 -9.92
CA VAL A 40 -11.20 -5.18 -9.49
C VAL A 40 -10.05 -5.90 -10.20
N ILE A 41 -9.81 -5.60 -11.47
CA ILE A 41 -8.72 -6.22 -12.25
C ILE A 41 -7.36 -5.78 -11.68
N ALA A 42 -7.19 -4.50 -11.35
CA ALA A 42 -5.98 -3.99 -10.73
C ALA A 42 -5.73 -4.65 -9.36
N ALA A 43 -6.80 -4.87 -8.59
CA ALA A 43 -6.72 -5.60 -7.32
C ALA A 43 -6.27 -7.05 -7.53
N LYS A 44 -6.88 -7.77 -8.47
CA LYS A 44 -6.50 -9.16 -8.81
C LYS A 44 -5.03 -9.26 -9.23
N LEU A 45 -4.55 -8.35 -10.08
CA LEU A 45 -3.15 -8.31 -10.47
C LEU A 45 -2.22 -8.12 -9.27
N ALA A 46 -2.53 -7.14 -8.41
CA ALA A 46 -1.73 -6.89 -7.21
C ALA A 46 -1.72 -8.09 -6.24
N ILE A 47 -2.81 -8.84 -6.16
CA ILE A 47 -2.90 -10.07 -5.35
C ILE A 47 -2.00 -11.16 -5.92
N ALA A 48 -2.02 -11.38 -7.23
CA ALA A 48 -1.14 -12.36 -7.87
C ALA A 48 0.34 -12.00 -7.72
N ASP A 49 0.66 -10.70 -7.79
CA ASP A 49 2.01 -10.21 -7.57
C ASP A 49 2.43 -10.42 -6.09
N ASP A 50 1.55 -10.14 -5.13
CA ASP A 50 1.83 -10.31 -3.68
C ASP A 50 2.01 -11.79 -3.30
N LEU A 51 1.18 -12.68 -3.82
CA LEU A 51 1.25 -14.12 -3.56
C LEU A 51 2.30 -14.83 -4.43
N ALA A 52 2.85 -14.15 -5.45
CA ALA A 52 3.68 -14.74 -6.51
C ALA A 52 3.04 -15.95 -7.22
N ILE A 53 1.70 -16.01 -7.25
CA ILE A 53 0.90 -17.09 -7.84
C ILE A 53 -0.11 -16.48 -8.82
N PRO A 54 -0.06 -16.84 -10.11
CA PRO A 54 -1.09 -16.40 -11.07
C PRO A 54 -2.48 -16.91 -10.66
N LEU A 55 -3.51 -16.05 -10.76
CA LEU A 55 -4.90 -16.45 -10.44
C LEU A 55 -5.38 -17.68 -11.19
N ALA A 56 -4.86 -17.92 -12.40
CA ALA A 56 -5.20 -19.09 -13.22
C ALA A 56 -4.70 -20.43 -12.63
N ARG A 57 -3.74 -20.40 -11.69
CA ARG A 57 -3.22 -21.58 -11.00
C ARG A 57 -3.88 -21.83 -9.65
N MET A 58 -4.76 -20.93 -9.21
CA MET A 58 -5.45 -21.02 -7.93
C MET A 58 -6.67 -21.93 -8.06
N SER A 59 -7.09 -22.55 -6.95
CA SER A 59 -8.31 -23.35 -6.94
C SER A 59 -9.54 -22.45 -7.13
N ASP A 60 -10.66 -23.01 -7.59
CA ASP A 60 -11.90 -22.23 -7.75
C ASP A 60 -12.41 -21.70 -6.40
N GLU A 61 -12.14 -22.40 -5.30
CA GLU A 61 -12.44 -21.93 -3.94
C GLU A 61 -11.63 -20.69 -3.57
N ASP A 62 -10.31 -20.70 -3.83
CA ASP A 62 -9.44 -19.55 -3.57
C ASP A 62 -9.86 -18.32 -4.39
N ARG A 63 -10.24 -18.55 -5.65
CA ARG A 63 -10.69 -17.49 -6.56
C ARG A 63 -12.02 -16.91 -6.10
N ALA A 64 -12.95 -17.75 -5.65
CA ALA A 64 -14.23 -17.30 -5.10
C ALA A 64 -14.05 -16.51 -3.80
N PHE A 65 -13.10 -16.90 -2.95
CA PHE A 65 -12.75 -16.15 -1.74
C PHE A 65 -12.14 -14.77 -2.06
N ILE A 66 -11.25 -14.69 -3.04
CA ILE A 66 -10.72 -13.40 -3.50
C ILE A 66 -11.85 -12.52 -4.05
N ASP A 67 -12.74 -13.09 -4.87
CA ASP A 67 -13.85 -12.35 -5.46
C ASP A 67 -14.86 -11.84 -4.43
N SER A 68 -15.09 -12.57 -3.34
CA SER A 68 -15.96 -12.11 -2.25
C SER A 68 -15.35 -10.91 -1.52
N ILE A 69 -14.05 -10.92 -1.23
CA ILE A 69 -13.33 -9.79 -0.61
C ILE A 69 -13.39 -8.57 -1.53
N LEU A 70 -13.12 -8.73 -2.83
CA LEU A 70 -13.12 -7.62 -3.79
C LEU A 70 -14.51 -7.03 -4.05
N THR A 71 -15.57 -7.78 -3.75
CA THR A 71 -16.95 -7.29 -3.77
C THR A 71 -17.26 -6.47 -2.52
N GLU A 72 -16.63 -6.79 -1.38
CA GLU A 72 -16.79 -6.08 -0.11
C GLU A 72 -15.96 -4.79 -0.05
N THR A 73 -14.70 -4.84 -0.49
CA THR A 73 -13.75 -3.73 -0.35
C THR A 73 -12.70 -3.72 -1.46
N LEU A 74 -12.32 -2.52 -1.90
CA LEU A 74 -11.17 -2.29 -2.78
C LEU A 74 -10.02 -1.56 -2.06
N ASN A 75 -10.10 -1.45 -0.74
CA ASN A 75 -9.01 -0.90 0.05
C ASN A 75 -7.81 -1.86 0.03
N ARG A 76 -6.65 -1.40 -0.46
CA ARG A 76 -5.47 -2.25 -0.65
C ARG A 76 -4.95 -2.82 0.65
N SER A 77 -4.95 -2.05 1.74
CA SER A 77 -4.41 -2.49 3.03
C SER A 77 -5.22 -3.68 3.55
N GLU A 78 -6.54 -3.56 3.50
CA GLU A 78 -7.50 -4.54 3.96
C GLU A 78 -7.52 -5.80 3.07
N VAL A 79 -7.60 -5.62 1.75
CA VAL A 79 -7.59 -6.74 0.78
C VAL A 79 -6.35 -7.62 0.98
N LEU A 80 -5.16 -7.02 1.00
CA LEU A 80 -3.91 -7.78 1.12
C LEU A 80 -3.71 -8.37 2.52
N ALA A 81 -4.23 -7.73 3.57
CA ALA A 81 -4.18 -8.31 4.92
C ALA A 81 -5.03 -9.59 4.99
N ARG A 82 -6.30 -9.53 4.60
CA ARG A 82 -7.22 -10.67 4.65
C ARG A 82 -6.74 -11.85 3.80
N ILE A 83 -6.23 -11.56 2.60
CA ILE A 83 -5.71 -12.59 1.70
C ILE A 83 -4.48 -13.28 2.30
N ARG A 84 -3.50 -12.51 2.80
CA ARG A 84 -2.31 -13.10 3.43
C ARG A 84 -2.66 -13.95 4.65
N ASP A 85 -3.62 -13.54 5.45
CA ASP A 85 -4.07 -14.31 6.60
C ASP A 85 -4.75 -15.62 6.19
N TYR A 86 -5.59 -15.59 5.15
CA TYR A 86 -6.20 -16.79 4.57
C TYR A 86 -5.14 -17.81 4.11
N PHE A 87 -4.18 -17.39 3.28
CA PHE A 87 -3.13 -18.29 2.78
C PHE A 87 -2.16 -18.76 3.87
N ARG A 88 -1.81 -17.91 4.85
CA ARG A 88 -0.95 -18.29 5.98
C ARG A 88 -1.62 -19.34 6.88
N SER A 89 -2.93 -19.19 7.14
CA SER A 89 -3.67 -20.14 7.98
C SER A 89 -3.68 -21.57 7.41
N ARG A 90 -3.64 -21.69 6.07
CA ARG A 90 -3.59 -22.98 5.38
C ARG A 90 -2.19 -23.59 5.38
N GLN A 91 -1.14 -22.78 5.27
CA GLN A 91 0.25 -23.26 5.34
C GLN A 91 0.65 -23.73 6.74
N SER A 92 0.15 -23.07 7.79
CA SER A 92 0.53 -23.38 9.18
C SER A 92 0.01 -24.73 9.70
N GLY A 93 -0.90 -25.40 8.99
CA GLY A 93 -1.50 -26.68 9.41
C GLY A 93 -0.74 -27.93 8.96
N GLU A 94 0.13 -27.83 7.96
CA GLU A 94 0.75 -29.00 7.31
C GLU A 94 2.25 -29.20 7.63
N ASP A 95 2.97 -28.17 8.11
CA ASP A 95 4.45 -28.17 8.12
C ASP A 95 5.15 -27.98 9.50
N HIS A 96 4.48 -28.28 10.63
CA HIS A 96 5.09 -28.12 11.98
C HIS A 96 5.14 -29.39 12.84
N ALA A 97 5.24 -30.57 12.24
CA ALA A 97 5.65 -31.79 12.93
C ALA A 97 7.12 -32.10 12.61
N GLY A 98 8.03 -31.45 13.34
CA GLY A 98 9.44 -31.86 13.48
C GLY A 98 9.66 -32.61 14.78
#